data_AF-A0A1F7KZZ6-F1
#
_entry.id   AF-A0A1F7KZZ6-F1
#
_cell.length_a   1.000
_cell.length_b   1.000
_cell.length_c   1.000
_cell.angle_alpha   90.00
_cell.angle_beta   90.00
_cell.angle_gamma   90.00
#
_symmetry.space_group_name_H-M   'P 1'
#
loop_
_entity.id
_entity.type
_entity.pdbx_description
1 polymer ?
#
loop_
_entity_poly.entity_id
_entity_poly.type
_entity_poly.pdbx_seq_one_letter_code
_entity_poly.pdbx_strand_id
1 'polypeptide(L)'
;MRITSMGFGDEQDFNKENMLKVIGDIENEFQNTKNPKIAYWMGIAWRNFTAWHIRGDERKEYLDKAVFCFDKAFSLSTNTLPVQLPLEKRHNAEYLDQIDIAGELGHMLVDDAPIRDLVRAEKVLKFVFESTDEYEPCLCSYAELFYKRGNYLKSAEIGLNISDRCAISPEWKDSPPPAPLGIVGSAYRALAKQAKKEGNHKEAVALLEKMRKLKVATENDIKILEKLKKQLVK
;
A
#
# COMPACT_ATOMS: atom_id res chain seq x y z
N MET A 1 21.83 35.10 -5.82
CA MET A 1 22.49 33.82 -6.14
C MET A 1 21.66 32.71 -5.49
N ARG A 2 20.78 32.06 -6.26
CA ARG A 2 20.01 30.91 -5.77
C ARG A 2 20.92 29.70 -5.83
N ILE A 3 21.06 29.00 -4.72
CA ILE A 3 21.81 27.75 -4.64
C ILE A 3 21.02 26.72 -5.45
N THR A 4 21.48 26.40 -6.65
CA THR A 4 21.04 25.23 -7.41
C THR A 4 21.93 24.04 -7.04
N SER A 5 21.28 22.89 -6.88
CA SER A 5 21.81 21.53 -6.76
C SER A 5 22.71 21.18 -5.57
N MET A 6 22.13 20.46 -4.61
CA MET A 6 22.86 19.40 -3.88
C MET A 6 23.16 18.21 -4.83
N GLY A 7 23.85 18.45 -5.95
CA GLY A 7 24.24 17.39 -6.89
C GLY A 7 23.11 16.70 -7.67
N PHE A 8 21.87 17.17 -7.56
CA PHE A 8 20.75 16.77 -8.42
C PHE A 8 20.73 17.69 -9.64
N GLY A 9 20.60 17.14 -10.86
CA GLY A 9 20.79 17.82 -12.14
C GLY A 9 20.06 19.15 -12.36
N ASP A 10 20.23 19.74 -13.53
CA ASP A 10 19.59 21.01 -13.87
C ASP A 10 18.07 20.81 -14.02
N GLU A 11 17.26 21.85 -13.82
CA GLU A 11 15.79 21.79 -13.94
C GLU A 11 15.33 21.24 -15.30
N GLN A 12 16.14 21.42 -16.33
CA GLN A 12 15.93 20.89 -17.68
C GLN A 12 16.04 19.36 -17.73
N ASP A 13 16.85 18.73 -16.87
CA ASP A 13 17.04 17.28 -16.82
C ASP A 13 15.78 16.55 -16.32
N PHE A 14 14.91 17.26 -15.58
CA PHE A 14 13.66 16.73 -15.04
C PHE A 14 12.44 17.00 -15.93
N ASN A 15 12.62 17.55 -17.14
CA ASN A 15 11.51 17.68 -18.08
C ASN A 15 11.07 16.29 -18.61
N LYS A 16 9.83 16.20 -19.11
CA LYS A 16 9.20 14.93 -19.51
C LYS A 16 10.03 14.21 -20.57
N GLU A 17 10.47 14.93 -21.59
CA GLU A 17 11.18 14.38 -22.75
C GLU A 17 12.56 13.83 -22.39
N ASN A 18 13.32 14.58 -21.57
CA ASN A 18 14.66 14.17 -21.13
C ASN A 18 14.60 12.96 -20.20
N MET A 19 13.67 12.94 -19.24
CA MET A 19 13.48 11.79 -18.38
C MET A 19 13.05 10.55 -19.16
N LEU A 20 12.12 10.70 -20.11
CA LEU A 20 11.70 9.58 -20.96
C LEU A 20 12.86 9.04 -21.80
N LYS A 21 13.73 9.92 -22.31
CA LYS A 21 14.93 9.53 -23.05
C LYS A 21 15.90 8.74 -22.16
N VAL A 22 16.23 9.26 -20.97
CA VAL A 22 17.14 8.59 -20.03
C VAL A 22 16.62 7.21 -19.63
N ILE A 23 15.33 7.10 -19.29
CA ILE A 23 14.72 5.80 -18.96
C ILE A 23 14.78 4.87 -20.17
N GLY A 24 14.46 5.36 -21.37
CA GLY A 24 14.52 4.57 -22.60
C GLY A 24 15.93 4.06 -22.93
N ASP A 25 16.97 4.87 -22.70
CA ASP A 25 18.36 4.48 -22.92
C ASP A 25 18.76 3.31 -21.99
N ILE A 26 18.33 3.36 -20.72
CA ILE A 26 18.58 2.31 -19.72
C ILE A 26 17.76 1.02 -20.02
N GLU A 27 16.59 1.16 -20.65
CA GLU A 27 15.69 0.03 -20.93
C GLU A 27 16.35 -1.06 -21.80
N ASN A 28 17.23 -0.65 -22.72
CA ASN A 28 17.99 -1.57 -23.56
C ASN A 28 18.93 -2.48 -22.76
N GLU A 29 19.55 -1.95 -21.70
CA GLU A 29 20.42 -2.70 -20.80
C GLU A 29 19.62 -3.58 -19.82
N PHE A 30 18.41 -3.14 -19.46
CA PHE A 30 17.50 -3.84 -18.57
C PHE A 30 16.94 -5.15 -19.14
N GLN A 31 16.68 -5.25 -20.45
CA GLN A 31 16.01 -6.42 -21.04
C GLN A 31 16.71 -7.75 -20.71
N ASN A 32 18.04 -7.75 -20.64
CA ASN A 32 18.83 -8.95 -20.36
C ASN A 32 19.37 -9.03 -18.92
N THR A 33 18.99 -8.11 -18.03
CA THR A 33 19.51 -8.11 -16.66
C THR A 33 19.08 -9.35 -15.88
N LYS A 34 20.03 -9.91 -15.13
CA LYS A 34 19.80 -10.93 -14.10
C LYS A 34 19.93 -10.35 -12.68
N ASN A 35 20.14 -9.04 -12.56
CA ASN A 35 20.30 -8.38 -11.28
C ASN A 35 18.93 -7.85 -10.80
N PRO A 36 18.38 -8.35 -9.68
CA PRO A 36 17.08 -7.90 -9.16
C PRO A 36 17.07 -6.42 -8.80
N LYS A 37 18.20 -5.85 -8.33
CA LYS A 37 18.29 -4.43 -7.98
C LYS A 37 18.11 -3.52 -9.19
N ILE A 38 18.71 -3.88 -10.33
CA ILE A 38 18.56 -3.11 -11.58
C ILE A 38 17.09 -3.14 -12.03
N ALA A 39 16.45 -4.32 -11.96
CA ALA A 39 15.04 -4.45 -12.30
C ALA A 39 14.14 -3.63 -11.35
N TYR A 40 14.41 -3.65 -10.05
CA TYR A 40 13.67 -2.87 -9.07
C TYR A 40 13.78 -1.37 -9.32
N TRP A 41 15.00 -0.85 -9.50
CA TRP A 41 15.21 0.58 -9.74
C TRP A 41 14.60 1.06 -11.06
N MET A 42 14.56 0.19 -12.08
CA MET A 42 13.84 0.49 -13.32
C MET A 42 12.33 0.59 -13.11
N GLY A 43 11.76 -0.27 -12.25
CA GLY A 43 10.36 -0.18 -11.82
C GLY A 43 10.06 1.13 -11.10
N ILE A 44 10.93 1.54 -10.17
CA ILE A 44 10.84 2.83 -9.47
C ILE A 44 10.90 4.00 -10.45
N ALA A 45 11.80 3.95 -11.43
CA ALA A 45 11.93 5.01 -12.45
C ALA A 45 10.62 5.17 -13.25
N TRP A 46 10.05 4.08 -13.77
CA TRP A 46 8.78 4.13 -14.49
C TRP A 46 7.61 4.59 -13.61
N ARG A 47 7.52 4.11 -12.36
CA ARG A 47 6.48 4.52 -11.40
C ARG A 47 6.55 6.03 -11.14
N ASN A 48 7.74 6.54 -10.82
CA ASN A 48 7.93 7.96 -10.50
C ASN A 48 7.71 8.85 -11.73
N PHE A 49 8.23 8.46 -12.91
CA PHE A 49 7.96 9.15 -14.16
C PHE A 49 6.45 9.27 -14.43
N THR A 50 5.72 8.17 -14.26
CA THR A 50 4.26 8.13 -14.45
C THR A 50 3.56 9.07 -13.48
N ALA A 51 3.93 9.05 -12.19
CA ALA A 51 3.35 9.91 -11.18
C ALA A 51 3.58 11.40 -11.48
N TRP A 52 4.78 11.78 -11.93
CA TRP A 52 5.14 13.18 -12.13
C TRP A 52 4.67 13.75 -13.47
N HIS A 53 4.74 12.99 -14.57
CA HIS A 53 4.61 13.55 -15.92
C HIS A 53 3.38 13.09 -16.72
N ILE A 54 2.74 12.00 -16.32
CA ILE A 54 1.67 11.37 -17.11
C ILE A 54 0.33 11.59 -16.42
N ARG A 55 -0.72 11.93 -17.19
CA ARG A 55 -2.05 12.25 -16.67
C ARG A 55 -3.13 11.54 -17.47
N GLY A 56 -4.22 11.16 -16.80
CA GLY A 56 -5.34 10.48 -17.46
C GLY A 56 -5.01 9.05 -17.88
N ASP A 57 -5.63 8.59 -18.96
CA ASP A 57 -5.66 7.17 -19.33
C ASP A 57 -4.31 6.64 -19.86
N GLU A 58 -3.45 7.52 -20.38
CA GLU A 58 -2.08 7.17 -20.81
C GLU A 58 -1.22 6.62 -19.65
N ARG A 59 -1.59 6.89 -18.39
CA ARG A 59 -0.89 6.34 -17.21
C ARG A 59 -0.76 4.83 -17.26
N LYS A 60 -1.76 4.12 -17.80
CA LYS A 60 -1.78 2.65 -17.77
C LYS A 60 -0.54 2.06 -18.44
N GLU A 61 -0.16 2.56 -19.61
CA GLU A 61 0.98 2.06 -20.38
C GLU A 61 2.27 2.11 -19.56
N TYR A 62 2.55 3.24 -18.93
CA TYR A 62 3.77 3.43 -18.15
C TYR A 62 3.74 2.70 -16.79
N LEU A 63 2.56 2.57 -16.18
CA LEU A 63 2.38 1.74 -15.00
C LEU A 63 2.58 0.25 -15.30
N ASP A 64 2.13 -0.24 -16.45
CA ASP A 64 2.38 -1.62 -16.88
C ASP A 64 3.89 -1.90 -17.02
N LYS A 65 4.68 -0.93 -17.50
CA LYS A 65 6.15 -1.04 -17.54
C LYS A 65 6.76 -1.15 -16.13
N ALA A 66 6.29 -0.34 -15.19
CA ALA A 66 6.72 -0.43 -13.80
C ALA A 66 6.39 -1.81 -13.19
N VAL A 67 5.17 -2.30 -13.38
CA VAL A 67 4.73 -3.63 -12.93
C VAL A 67 5.62 -4.72 -13.52
N PHE A 68 5.90 -4.70 -14.83
CA PHE A 68 6.80 -5.66 -15.47
C PHE A 68 8.19 -5.68 -14.82
N CYS A 69 8.73 -4.50 -14.50
CA CYS A 69 10.03 -4.39 -13.86
C CYS A 69 10.03 -4.96 -12.44
N PHE A 70 9.01 -4.65 -11.63
CA PHE A 70 8.87 -5.20 -10.28
C PHE A 70 8.65 -6.72 -10.29
N ASP A 71 7.89 -7.25 -11.25
CA ASP A 71 7.72 -8.68 -11.42
C ASP A 71 9.03 -9.39 -11.71
N LYS A 72 9.81 -8.84 -12.64
CA LYS A 72 11.14 -9.36 -12.96
C LYS A 72 12.05 -9.28 -11.75
N ALA A 73 12.02 -8.16 -11.01
CA ALA A 73 12.81 -7.99 -9.79
C ALA A 73 12.45 -9.05 -8.73
N PHE A 74 11.18 -9.29 -8.51
CA PHE A 74 10.71 -10.26 -7.50
C PHE A 74 11.04 -11.71 -7.88
N SER A 75 10.91 -12.05 -9.16
CA SER A 75 11.31 -13.36 -9.69
C SER A 75 12.82 -13.61 -9.54
N LEU A 76 13.64 -12.58 -9.82
CA LEU A 76 15.10 -12.68 -9.67
C LEU A 76 15.55 -12.70 -8.20
N SER A 77 14.80 -12.07 -7.29
CA SER A 77 15.19 -11.90 -5.89
C SER A 77 15.05 -13.16 -5.04
N THR A 78 14.17 -14.10 -5.42
CA THR A 78 13.81 -15.29 -4.61
C THR A 78 15.02 -16.08 -4.09
N ASN A 79 16.10 -16.14 -4.87
CA ASN A 79 17.32 -16.88 -4.53
C ASN A 79 18.56 -16.00 -4.39
N THR A 80 18.43 -14.67 -4.49
CA THR A 80 19.58 -13.75 -4.57
C THR A 80 19.56 -12.65 -3.52
N LEU A 81 18.40 -12.34 -2.95
CA LEU A 81 18.24 -11.36 -1.88
C LEU A 81 17.68 -12.02 -0.62
N PRO A 82 18.01 -11.52 0.58
CA PRO A 82 17.35 -11.96 1.81
C PRO A 82 15.85 -11.66 1.76
N VAL A 83 15.05 -12.43 2.49
CA VAL A 83 13.60 -12.17 2.60
C VAL A 83 13.35 -10.81 3.25
N GLN A 84 13.97 -10.58 4.40
CA GLN A 84 13.96 -9.32 5.12
C GLN A 84 15.39 -8.97 5.55
N LEU A 85 15.77 -7.70 5.40
CA LEU A 85 17.02 -7.18 5.93
C LEU A 85 16.93 -6.96 7.45
N PRO A 86 18.07 -6.88 8.15
CA PRO A 86 18.09 -6.41 9.53
C PRO A 86 17.75 -4.91 9.58
N LEU A 87 17.21 -4.46 10.71
CA LEU A 87 16.62 -3.14 10.90
C LEU A 87 17.52 -2.00 10.40
N GLU A 88 18.81 -2.05 10.72
CA GLU A 88 19.80 -1.03 10.36
C GLU A 88 20.06 -0.90 8.85
N LYS A 89 19.57 -1.84 8.05
CA LYS A 89 19.71 -1.87 6.58
C LYS A 89 18.38 -1.76 5.84
N ARG A 90 17.24 -1.69 6.52
CA ARG A 90 15.94 -1.54 5.87
C ARG A 90 15.76 -0.12 5.29
N HIS A 91 14.88 0.00 4.31
CA HIS A 91 14.32 1.26 3.81
C HIS A 91 15.35 2.33 3.38
N ASN A 92 16.47 1.92 2.78
CA ASN A 92 17.45 2.84 2.19
C ASN A 92 17.74 2.46 0.73
N ALA A 93 18.40 3.36 0.01
CA ALA A 93 18.65 3.18 -1.42
C ALA A 93 19.76 2.17 -1.76
N GLU A 94 20.54 1.71 -0.79
CA GLU A 94 21.69 0.84 -1.03
C GLU A 94 21.32 -0.66 -0.94
N TYR A 95 20.49 -0.99 0.05
CA TYR A 95 20.04 -2.35 0.33
C TYR A 95 18.65 -2.58 -0.24
N LEU A 96 18.37 -3.85 -0.54
CA LEU A 96 17.09 -4.28 -1.10
C LEU A 96 16.84 -5.71 -0.63
N ASP A 97 15.63 -5.99 -0.17
CA ASP A 97 15.16 -7.34 0.15
C ASP A 97 13.93 -7.74 -0.67
N GLN A 98 13.45 -8.96 -0.45
CA GLN A 98 12.28 -9.47 -1.16
C GLN A 98 10.99 -8.75 -0.71
N ILE A 99 10.92 -8.30 0.55
CA ILE A 99 9.76 -7.60 1.11
C ILE A 99 9.60 -6.21 0.49
N ASP A 100 10.68 -5.46 0.31
CA ASP A 100 10.67 -4.16 -0.38
C ASP A 100 10.04 -4.29 -1.78
N ILE A 101 10.52 -5.26 -2.57
CA ILE A 101 10.06 -5.49 -3.95
C ILE A 101 8.60 -5.95 -3.96
N ALA A 102 8.24 -6.92 -3.12
CA ALA A 102 6.89 -7.46 -3.05
C ALA A 102 5.89 -6.42 -2.53
N GLY A 103 6.30 -5.59 -1.57
CA GLY A 103 5.52 -4.50 -1.01
C GLY A 103 5.19 -3.44 -2.05
N GLU A 104 6.19 -3.02 -2.84
CA GLU A 104 5.99 -2.05 -3.93
C GLU A 104 5.06 -2.58 -5.03
N LEU A 105 5.32 -3.80 -5.51
CA LEU A 105 4.46 -4.46 -6.49
C LEU A 105 3.02 -4.59 -5.96
N GLY A 106 2.88 -5.07 -4.74
CA GLY A 106 1.60 -5.27 -4.09
C GLY A 106 0.81 -3.98 -3.90
N HIS A 107 1.47 -2.92 -3.43
CA HIS A 107 0.87 -1.60 -3.26
C HIS A 107 0.30 -1.06 -4.59
N MET A 108 1.11 -1.07 -5.65
CA MET A 108 0.68 -0.61 -6.97
C MET A 108 -0.53 -1.37 -7.49
N LEU A 109 -0.52 -2.71 -7.38
CA LEU A 109 -1.62 -3.56 -7.86
C LEU A 109 -2.92 -3.37 -7.06
N VAL A 110 -2.86 -2.75 -5.87
CA VAL A 110 -4.04 -2.39 -5.07
C VAL A 110 -4.53 -0.99 -5.38
N ASP A 111 -3.63 0.00 -5.40
CA ASP A 111 -3.99 1.41 -5.33
C ASP A 111 -4.12 2.09 -6.69
N ASP A 112 -3.29 1.73 -7.68
CA ASP A 112 -3.38 2.30 -9.01
C ASP A 112 -4.52 1.69 -9.84
N ALA A 113 -5.66 2.40 -9.88
CA ALA A 113 -6.88 1.95 -10.56
C ALA A 113 -6.68 1.45 -12.00
N PRO A 114 -5.84 2.06 -12.86
CA PRO A 114 -5.66 1.60 -14.25
C PRO A 114 -5.03 0.21 -14.40
N ILE A 115 -4.25 -0.23 -13.40
CA ILE A 115 -3.50 -1.50 -13.42
C ILE A 115 -3.89 -2.44 -12.28
N ARG A 116 -4.94 -2.10 -11.54
CA ARG A 116 -5.37 -2.82 -10.34
C ARG A 116 -5.64 -4.29 -10.65
N ASP A 117 -4.92 -5.18 -9.99
CA ASP A 117 -5.14 -6.62 -9.99
C ASP A 117 -5.11 -7.14 -8.55
N LEU A 118 -6.29 -7.23 -7.95
CA LEU A 118 -6.41 -7.62 -6.54
C LEU A 118 -6.04 -9.08 -6.31
N VAL A 119 -6.19 -9.97 -7.30
CA VAL A 119 -5.86 -11.41 -7.16
C VAL A 119 -4.35 -11.56 -7.06
N ARG A 120 -3.63 -10.86 -7.93
CA ARG A 120 -2.18 -10.87 -7.93
C ARG A 120 -1.61 -10.13 -6.71
N ALA A 121 -2.18 -8.98 -6.38
CA ALA A 121 -1.81 -8.24 -5.17
C ALA A 121 -1.90 -9.10 -3.91
N GLU A 122 -2.97 -9.88 -3.75
CA GLU A 122 -3.13 -10.76 -2.59
C GLU A 122 -1.99 -11.78 -2.48
N LYS A 123 -1.50 -12.35 -3.59
CA LYS A 123 -0.41 -13.33 -3.54
C LYS A 123 0.89 -12.70 -3.03
N VAL A 124 1.27 -11.54 -3.58
CA VAL A 124 2.54 -10.88 -3.24
C VAL A 124 2.49 -10.22 -1.86
N LEU A 125 1.38 -9.59 -1.47
CA LEU A 125 1.23 -8.98 -0.15
C LEU A 125 1.03 -10.02 0.95
N LYS A 126 0.44 -11.18 0.63
CA LYS A 126 0.38 -12.31 1.57
C LYS A 126 1.79 -12.82 1.89
N PHE A 127 2.67 -12.90 0.89
CA PHE A 127 4.08 -13.25 1.14
C PHE A 127 4.73 -12.28 2.13
N VAL A 128 4.53 -10.97 1.99
CA VAL A 128 5.03 -9.98 2.97
C VAL A 128 4.42 -10.22 4.34
N PHE A 129 3.09 -10.34 4.42
CA PHE A 129 2.38 -10.54 5.68
C PHE A 129 2.79 -11.80 6.44
N GLU A 130 3.10 -12.89 5.74
CA GLU A 130 3.55 -14.16 6.33
C GLU A 130 5.05 -14.18 6.63
N SER A 131 5.84 -13.30 6.00
CA SER A 131 7.29 -13.24 6.17
C SER A 131 7.75 -12.24 7.23
N THR A 132 6.83 -11.40 7.74
CA THR A 132 7.12 -10.42 8.79
C THR A 132 6.20 -10.59 9.98
N ASP A 133 6.75 -10.36 11.18
CA ASP A 133 5.96 -10.14 12.40
C ASP A 133 5.81 -8.65 12.71
N GLU A 134 6.71 -7.82 12.18
CA GLU A 134 6.72 -6.38 12.34
C GLU A 134 5.84 -5.67 11.30
N TYR A 135 5.58 -4.40 11.54
CA TYR A 135 4.81 -3.53 10.67
C TYR A 135 5.64 -3.13 9.46
N GLU A 136 5.10 -3.43 8.28
CA GLU A 136 5.58 -2.91 7.00
C GLU A 136 4.47 -2.02 6.40
N PRO A 137 4.78 -0.80 5.91
CA PRO A 137 3.77 0.11 5.37
C PRO A 137 2.87 -0.49 4.29
N CYS A 138 3.42 -1.36 3.43
CA CYS A 138 2.67 -2.02 2.36
C CYS A 138 1.57 -2.98 2.87
N LEU A 139 1.61 -3.41 4.14
CA LEU A 139 0.55 -4.21 4.74
C LEU A 139 -0.78 -3.45 4.81
N CYS A 140 -0.76 -2.11 4.85
CA CYS A 140 -1.99 -1.32 4.72
C CYS A 140 -2.71 -1.64 3.40
N SER A 141 -1.98 -1.73 2.28
CA SER A 141 -2.57 -2.18 1.00
C SER A 141 -3.07 -3.62 1.07
N TYR A 142 -2.49 -4.48 1.91
CA TYR A 142 -3.02 -5.83 2.16
C TYR A 142 -4.40 -5.80 2.83
N ALA A 143 -4.61 -4.93 3.82
CA ALA A 143 -5.93 -4.74 4.41
C ALA A 143 -6.92 -4.08 3.42
N GLU A 144 -6.45 -3.09 2.64
CA GLU A 144 -7.28 -2.39 1.67
C GLU A 144 -7.73 -3.28 0.50
N LEU A 145 -6.93 -4.27 0.08
CA LEU A 145 -7.36 -5.17 -1.00
C LEU A 145 -8.68 -5.87 -0.65
N PHE A 146 -8.84 -6.29 0.61
CA PHE A 146 -10.08 -6.93 1.07
C PHE A 146 -11.23 -5.93 1.15
N TYR A 147 -10.94 -4.68 1.53
CA TYR A 147 -11.92 -3.60 1.48
C TYR A 147 -12.42 -3.37 0.05
N LYS A 148 -11.51 -3.25 -0.92
CA LYS A 148 -11.84 -3.02 -2.34
C LYS A 148 -12.59 -4.21 -2.97
N ARG A 149 -12.43 -5.43 -2.44
CA ARG A 149 -13.25 -6.61 -2.78
C ARG A 149 -14.61 -6.69 -2.08
N GLY A 150 -14.91 -5.76 -1.18
CA GLY A 150 -16.13 -5.78 -0.37
C GLY A 150 -16.09 -6.76 0.82
N ASN A 151 -14.95 -7.41 1.07
CA ASN A 151 -14.77 -8.23 2.27
C ASN A 151 -14.29 -7.35 3.44
N TYR A 152 -15.22 -6.54 3.95
CA TYR A 152 -14.93 -5.56 5.00
C TYR A 152 -14.56 -6.22 6.33
N LEU A 153 -15.11 -7.39 6.66
CA LEU A 153 -14.76 -8.09 7.89
C LEU A 153 -13.28 -8.50 7.87
N LYS A 154 -12.83 -9.16 6.81
CA LYS A 154 -11.42 -9.55 6.65
C LYS A 154 -10.50 -8.33 6.59
N SER A 155 -10.94 -7.24 5.94
CA SER A 155 -10.20 -5.97 5.95
C SER A 155 -9.98 -5.43 7.37
N ALA A 156 -11.02 -5.43 8.21
CA ALA A 156 -10.91 -4.99 9.60
C ALA A 156 -10.04 -5.92 10.45
N GLU A 157 -10.12 -7.24 10.24
CA GLU A 157 -9.27 -8.22 10.94
C GLU A 157 -7.79 -8.03 10.62
N ILE A 158 -7.45 -7.89 9.33
CA ILE A 158 -6.07 -7.62 8.91
C ILE A 158 -5.61 -6.24 9.42
N GLY A 159 -6.45 -5.20 9.34
CA GLY A 159 -6.11 -3.87 9.85
C GLY A 159 -5.85 -3.85 11.36
N LEU A 160 -6.59 -4.62 12.15
CA LEU A 160 -6.33 -4.78 13.59
C LEU A 160 -5.01 -5.52 13.84
N ASN A 161 -4.76 -6.62 13.11
CA ASN A 161 -3.49 -7.33 13.22
C ASN A 161 -2.30 -6.41 12.91
N ILE A 162 -2.38 -5.61 11.85
CA ILE A 162 -1.35 -4.63 11.48
C ILE A 162 -1.16 -3.60 12.60
N SER A 163 -2.24 -3.12 13.23
CA SER A 163 -2.15 -2.23 14.38
C SER A 163 -1.43 -2.86 15.57
N ASP A 164 -1.62 -4.16 15.81
CA ASP A 164 -0.90 -4.89 16.85
C ASP A 164 0.58 -5.03 16.50
N ARG A 165 0.92 -5.27 15.22
CA ARG A 165 2.30 -5.27 14.73
C ARG A 165 3.00 -3.92 14.94
N CYS A 166 2.30 -2.81 14.69
CA CYS A 166 2.84 -1.46 14.96
C CYS A 166 3.31 -1.32 16.42
N ALA A 167 2.57 -1.89 17.37
CA ALA A 167 2.86 -1.76 18.79
C ALA A 167 4.14 -2.51 19.24
N ILE A 168 4.58 -3.52 18.47
CA ILE A 168 5.81 -4.27 18.76
C ILE A 168 6.99 -3.87 17.86
N SER A 169 6.74 -3.15 16.77
CA SER A 169 7.75 -2.82 15.77
C SER A 169 8.72 -1.77 16.29
N PRO A 170 10.05 -2.02 16.26
CA PRO A 170 11.04 -1.08 16.78
C PRO A 170 10.95 0.33 16.18
N GLU A 171 10.66 0.44 14.87
CA GLU A 171 10.54 1.71 14.15
C GLU A 171 9.26 2.49 14.44
N TRP A 172 8.18 1.80 14.84
CA TRP A 172 6.83 2.35 14.80
C TRP A 172 6.15 2.41 16.17
N LYS A 173 6.59 1.65 17.16
CA LYS A 173 5.93 1.52 18.47
C LYS A 173 5.73 2.85 19.19
N ASP A 174 6.68 3.78 19.06
CA ASP A 174 6.66 5.06 19.77
C ASP A 174 5.82 6.11 19.03
N SER A 175 5.58 5.91 17.73
CA SER A 175 4.78 6.79 16.89
C SER A 175 4.01 5.98 15.83
N PRO A 176 3.02 5.17 16.25
CA PRO A 176 2.35 4.25 15.34
C PRO A 176 1.57 5.03 14.26
N PRO A 177 1.64 4.60 12.99
CA PRO A 177 0.95 5.29 11.91
C PRO A 177 -0.57 5.18 12.10
N PRO A 178 -1.35 6.21 11.74
CA PRO A 178 -2.81 6.18 11.90
C PRO A 178 -3.52 5.30 10.87
N ALA A 179 -2.85 4.95 9.76
CA ALA A 179 -3.45 4.27 8.62
C ALA A 179 -4.13 2.91 8.97
N PRO A 180 -3.50 1.99 9.73
CA PRO A 180 -4.12 0.70 10.06
C PRO A 180 -5.48 0.85 10.75
N LEU A 181 -5.57 1.70 11.79
CA LEU A 181 -6.83 1.97 12.48
C LEU A 181 -7.83 2.75 11.63
N GLY A 182 -7.35 3.62 10.73
CA GLY A 182 -8.19 4.28 9.73
C GLY A 182 -8.89 3.29 8.78
N ILE A 183 -8.19 2.24 8.35
CA ILE A 183 -8.74 1.16 7.51
C ILE A 183 -9.78 0.37 8.31
N VAL A 184 -9.49 0.01 9.57
CA VAL A 184 -10.44 -0.68 10.47
C VAL A 184 -11.73 0.13 10.65
N GLY A 185 -11.60 1.43 10.91
CA GLY A 185 -12.76 2.33 11.05
C GLY A 185 -13.61 2.39 9.78
N SER A 186 -12.96 2.46 8.61
CA SER A 186 -13.65 2.47 7.31
C SER A 186 -14.39 1.16 7.04
N ALA A 187 -13.75 0.02 7.33
CA ALA A 187 -14.33 -1.30 7.17
C ALA A 187 -15.56 -1.51 8.09
N TYR A 188 -15.47 -1.19 9.38
CA TYR A 188 -16.62 -1.32 10.28
C TYR A 188 -17.76 -0.37 9.93
N ARG A 189 -17.46 0.83 9.41
CA ARG A 189 -18.48 1.76 8.91
C ARG A 189 -19.22 1.16 7.71
N ALA A 190 -18.51 0.52 6.79
CA ALA A 190 -19.11 -0.15 5.63
C ALA A 190 -20.02 -1.31 6.06
N LEU A 191 -19.57 -2.15 7.00
CA LEU A 191 -20.38 -3.23 7.60
C LEU A 191 -21.63 -2.68 8.30
N ALA A 192 -21.50 -1.64 9.12
CA ALA A 192 -22.64 -1.04 9.80
C ALA A 192 -23.66 -0.48 8.81
N LYS A 193 -23.19 0.09 7.69
CA LYS A 193 -24.06 0.55 6.60
C LYS A 193 -24.79 -0.60 5.91
N GLN A 194 -24.14 -1.73 5.67
CA GLN A 194 -24.75 -2.94 5.11
C GLN A 194 -25.83 -3.50 6.05
N ALA A 195 -25.48 -3.73 7.32
CA ALA A 195 -26.40 -4.22 8.33
C ALA A 195 -27.65 -3.32 8.45
N LYS A 196 -27.50 -1.99 8.39
CA LYS A 196 -28.63 -1.05 8.35
C LYS A 196 -29.51 -1.22 7.11
N LYS A 197 -28.90 -1.41 5.94
CA LYS A 197 -29.62 -1.59 4.67
C LYS A 197 -30.44 -2.88 4.68
N GLU A 198 -29.96 -3.90 5.37
CA GLU A 198 -30.60 -5.21 5.54
C GLU A 198 -31.62 -5.24 6.69
N GLY A 199 -31.81 -4.12 7.40
CA GLY A 199 -32.71 -4.04 8.55
C GLY A 199 -32.14 -4.65 9.85
N ASN A 200 -30.89 -5.13 9.85
CA ASN A 200 -30.21 -5.64 11.03
C ASN A 200 -29.65 -4.50 11.91
N HIS A 201 -30.56 -3.76 12.55
CA HIS A 201 -30.18 -2.61 13.39
C HIS A 201 -29.38 -3.00 14.63
N LYS A 202 -29.56 -4.21 15.18
CA LYS A 202 -28.78 -4.71 16.32
C LYS A 202 -27.31 -4.89 15.96
N GLU A 203 -27.04 -5.50 14.82
CA GLU A 203 -25.67 -5.67 14.31
C GLU A 203 -25.02 -4.32 13.99
N ALA A 204 -25.75 -3.41 13.34
CA ALA A 204 -25.24 -2.07 13.06
C ALA A 204 -24.84 -1.32 14.35
N VAL A 205 -25.62 -1.44 15.42
CA VAL A 205 -25.27 -0.89 16.74
C VAL A 205 -24.02 -1.55 17.30
N ALA A 206 -23.90 -2.87 17.25
CA ALA A 206 -22.73 -3.59 17.75
C ALA A 206 -21.43 -3.18 17.02
N LEU A 207 -21.49 -2.99 15.71
CA LEU A 207 -20.35 -2.54 14.90
C LEU A 207 -19.92 -1.11 15.24
N LEU A 208 -20.89 -0.18 15.36
CA LEU A 208 -20.60 1.21 15.74
C LEU A 208 -20.08 1.33 17.17
N GLU A 209 -20.57 0.49 18.09
CA GLU A 209 -20.01 0.37 19.43
C GLU A 209 -18.57 -0.11 19.41
N LYS A 210 -18.25 -1.10 18.57
CA LYS A 210 -16.88 -1.58 18.40
C LYS A 210 -15.96 -0.47 17.91
N MET A 211 -16.38 0.31 16.91
CA MET A 211 -15.63 1.49 16.44
C MET A 211 -15.40 2.52 17.54
N ARG A 212 -16.42 2.79 18.37
CA ARG A 212 -16.31 3.73 19.50
C ARG A 212 -15.28 3.25 20.52
N LYS A 213 -15.31 1.97 20.89
CA LYS A 213 -14.33 1.36 21.82
C LYS A 213 -12.90 1.43 21.28
N LEU A 214 -12.73 1.19 19.99
CA LEU A 214 -11.44 1.30 19.29
C LEU A 214 -10.99 2.74 19.05
N LYS A 215 -11.80 3.75 19.41
CA LYS A 215 -11.55 5.18 19.14
C LYS A 215 -11.36 5.51 17.65
N VAL A 216 -12.00 4.75 16.77
CA VAL A 216 -11.99 4.97 15.30
C VAL A 216 -13.33 5.50 14.77
N ALA A 217 -14.29 5.74 15.67
CA ALA A 217 -15.58 6.34 15.33
C ALA A 217 -15.45 7.85 15.09
N THR A 218 -16.04 8.33 14.00
CA THR A 218 -16.25 9.77 13.76
C THR A 218 -17.43 10.29 14.57
N GLU A 219 -17.56 11.60 14.72
CA GLU A 219 -18.73 12.21 15.35
C GLU A 219 -20.05 11.79 14.67
N ASN A 220 -20.04 11.63 13.35
CA ASN A 220 -21.21 11.18 12.61
C ASN A 220 -21.57 9.73 12.94
N ASP A 221 -20.56 8.85 13.09
CA ASP A 221 -20.78 7.46 13.50
C ASP A 221 -21.44 7.39 14.88
N ILE A 222 -21.00 8.25 15.82
CA ILE A 222 -21.58 8.37 17.16
C ILE A 222 -23.04 8.86 17.10
N LYS A 223 -23.33 9.90 16.30
CA LYS A 223 -24.71 10.38 16.10
C LYS A 223 -25.63 9.28 15.55
N ILE A 224 -25.15 8.48 14.60
CA ILE A 224 -25.89 7.36 14.04
C ILE A 224 -26.15 6.28 15.10
N LEU A 225 -25.14 5.93 15.90
CA LEU A 225 -25.24 4.95 16.98
C LEU A 225 -26.36 5.33 17.96
N GLU A 226 -26.36 6.57 18.44
CA GLU A 226 -27.36 7.03 19.42
C GLU A 226 -28.77 7.09 18.84
N LYS A 227 -28.91 7.40 17.53
CA LYS A 227 -30.21 7.33 16.84
C LYS A 227 -30.73 5.88 16.78
N LEU A 228 -29.88 4.92 16.42
CA LEU A 228 -30.26 3.52 16.30
C LEU A 228 -30.66 2.92 17.65
N LYS A 229 -29.92 3.24 18.72
CA LYS A 229 -30.29 2.79 20.08
C LYS A 229 -31.68 3.26 20.48
N LYS A 230 -32.02 4.53 20.25
CA LYS A 230 -33.35 5.07 20.54
C LYS A 230 -34.47 4.38 19.76
N GLN A 231 -34.19 3.89 18.56
CA GLN A 231 -35.17 3.16 17.75
C GLN A 231 -35.41 1.73 18.26
N LEU A 232 -34.41 1.11 18.89
CA LEU A 232 -34.48 -0.27 19.40
C LEU A 232 -35.11 -0.38 20.81
N VAL A 233 -35.29 0.74 21.50
CA VAL A 233 -35.92 0.80 22.84
C VAL A 233 -37.44 1.05 22.75
N LYS A 234 -37.96 1.33 21.54
CA LYS A 234 -39.39 1.45 21.26
C LYS A 234 -39.96 0.12 20.80
#